data_AF-A0A2G7G691-F1
#
_entry.id   AF-A0A2G7G691-F1
#
_cell.length_a   1.000
_cell.length_b   1.000
_cell.length_c   1.000
_cell.angle_alpha   90.00
_cell.angle_beta   90.00
_cell.angle_gamma   90.00
#
_symmetry.space_group_name_H-M   'P 1'
#
loop_
_entity.id
_entity.type
_entity.pdbx_description
1 polymer ?
#
loop_
_entity_poly.entity_id
_entity_poly.type
_entity_poly.pdbx_seq_one_letter_code
_entity_poly.pdbx_strand_id
1 'polypeptide(L)'
;MSGPFQNIYHLRRVADTAAKACYVCHKPSSSVMITPDNKDFFYVCPVHLKDRHFCSPIVDTEAEEKKKKEEALAKEIEKIESLKNSAQSTSTSDDGPRIFALHKNFYQMRIDRLRNLEAAKRNRQRLQDPSFFPSVPSGGL
;
A
#
# COMPACT_ATOMS: atom_id res chain seq x y z
N MET A 1 -20.43 0.96 7.67
CA MET A 1 -19.11 1.13 8.30
C MET A 1 -18.08 0.51 7.38
N SER A 2 -17.14 1.29 6.84
CA SER A 2 -16.08 0.72 5.98
C SER A 2 -15.29 -0.31 6.80
N GLY A 3 -15.17 -1.53 6.28
CA GLY A 3 -14.47 -2.65 6.94
C GLY A 3 -13.01 -2.34 7.26
N PRO A 4 -12.33 -3.21 8.03
CA PRO A 4 -10.97 -2.98 8.46
C PRO A 4 -10.07 -2.82 7.24
N PHE A 5 -9.51 -1.62 7.06
CA PHE A 5 -8.45 -1.41 6.10
C PHE A 5 -7.27 -2.30 6.51
N GLN A 6 -6.68 -3.00 5.54
CA GLN A 6 -5.48 -3.80 5.76
C GLN A 6 -4.26 -2.93 5.49
N ASN A 7 -3.26 -2.99 6.38
CA ASN A 7 -2.00 -2.27 6.22
C ASN A 7 -1.03 -3.05 5.32
N ILE A 8 -1.50 -3.40 4.11
CA ILE A 8 -0.74 -4.17 3.12
C ILE A 8 -0.76 -3.37 1.83
N TYR A 9 0.42 -3.01 1.34
CA TYR A 9 0.59 -2.20 0.15
C TYR A 9 1.57 -2.85 -0.80
N HIS A 10 1.18 -2.95 -2.07
CA HIS A 10 2.01 -3.45 -3.15
C HIS A 10 2.70 -2.29 -3.86
N LEU A 11 4.01 -2.42 -4.09
CA LEU A 11 4.79 -1.47 -4.87
C LEU A 11 4.61 -1.74 -6.36
N ARG A 12 4.16 -0.74 -7.11
CA ARG A 12 4.07 -0.73 -8.58
C ARG A 12 4.82 0.48 -9.13
N ARG A 13 5.44 0.34 -10.30
CA ARG A 13 6.00 1.47 -11.06
C ARG A 13 5.05 1.86 -12.18
N VAL A 14 4.88 3.16 -12.38
CA VAL A 14 4.09 3.77 -13.45
C VAL A 14 5.05 4.49 -14.41
N ALA A 15 4.61 4.80 -15.64
CA ALA A 15 5.38 5.61 -16.58
C ALA A 15 5.72 6.99 -15.99
N ASP A 16 6.88 7.55 -16.36
CA ASP A 16 7.36 8.83 -15.85
C ASP A 16 6.45 10.02 -16.22
N THR A 17 5.68 9.91 -17.30
CA THR A 17 4.66 10.90 -17.71
C THR A 17 3.50 11.02 -16.73
N ALA A 18 3.23 9.96 -15.96
CA ALA A 18 2.19 9.93 -14.93
C ALA A 18 2.77 10.08 -13.51
N ALA A 19 4.03 10.53 -13.39
CA ALA A 19 4.66 10.75 -12.10
C ALA A 19 3.88 11.80 -11.28
N LYS A 20 3.66 11.50 -10.00
CA LYS A 20 3.02 12.41 -9.06
C LYS A 20 3.92 12.68 -7.85
N ALA A 21 3.57 13.73 -7.12
CA ALA A 21 4.29 14.14 -5.93
C ALA A 21 4.31 13.03 -4.86
N CYS A 22 5.51 12.72 -4.37
CA CYS A 22 5.72 11.81 -3.25
C CYS A 22 4.96 12.30 -2.01
N TYR A 23 4.36 11.37 -1.27
CA TYR A 23 3.60 11.67 -0.06
C TYR A 23 4.43 12.32 1.07
N VAL A 24 5.75 12.13 1.08
CA VAL A 24 6.64 12.60 2.16
C VAL A 24 7.41 13.88 1.78
N CYS A 25 8.04 13.96 0.61
CA CYS A 25 8.82 15.15 0.19
C CYS A 25 8.20 15.92 -0.98
N HIS A 26 7.07 15.46 -1.51
CA HIS A 26 6.40 16.09 -2.66
C HIS A 26 7.23 16.17 -3.96
N LYS A 27 8.42 15.54 -4.01
CA LYS A 27 9.19 15.38 -5.26
C LYS A 27 8.45 14.43 -6.21
N PRO A 28 8.50 14.66 -7.54
CA PRO A 28 7.86 13.78 -8.51
C PRO A 28 8.44 12.36 -8.40
N SER A 29 7.57 11.37 -8.39
CA SER A 29 7.93 9.95 -8.26
C SER A 29 7.04 9.08 -9.14
N SER A 30 7.63 8.04 -9.74
CA SER A 30 6.94 7.05 -10.58
C SER A 30 6.56 5.77 -9.83
N SER A 31 6.99 5.61 -8.57
CA SER A 31 6.63 4.50 -7.69
C SER A 31 5.35 4.78 -6.91
N VAL A 32 4.42 3.82 -6.96
CA VAL A 32 3.10 3.86 -6.35
C VAL A 32 2.93 2.68 -5.40
N MET A 33 2.39 2.96 -4.23
CA MET A 33 1.96 1.98 -3.25
C MET A 33 0.43 1.83 -3.33
N ILE A 34 -0.06 0.61 -3.53
CA ILE A 34 -1.48 0.31 -3.79
C ILE A 34 -1.95 -0.80 -2.85
N THR A 35 -3.07 -0.59 -2.15
CA THR A 35 -3.74 -1.68 -1.41
C THR A 35 -4.30 -2.72 -2.38
N PRO A 36 -4.37 -4.02 -2.02
CA PRO A 36 -4.99 -5.05 -2.87
C PRO A 36 -6.43 -4.71 -3.29
N ASP A 37 -7.15 -4.00 -2.42
CA ASP A 37 -8.52 -3.53 -2.66
C ASP A 37 -8.64 -2.34 -3.63
N ASN A 38 -7.53 -1.77 -4.11
CA ASN A 38 -7.47 -0.54 -4.93
C ASN A 38 -8.17 0.71 -4.35
N LYS A 39 -8.63 0.66 -3.09
CA LYS A 39 -9.31 1.78 -2.43
C LYS A 39 -8.34 2.90 -2.03
N ASP A 40 -7.10 2.54 -1.74
CA ASP A 40 -6.10 3.45 -1.21
C ASP A 40 -4.78 3.31 -1.97
N PHE A 41 -4.35 4.40 -2.63
CA PHE A 41 -3.09 4.45 -3.38
C PHE A 41 -2.37 5.76 -3.13
N PHE A 42 -1.05 5.76 -3.25
CA PHE A 42 -0.22 6.94 -3.03
C PHE A 42 1.16 6.77 -3.67
N TYR A 43 1.82 7.90 -3.94
CA TYR A 43 3.12 7.94 -4.58
C TYR A 43 4.21 8.09 -3.52
N VAL A 44 5.30 7.35 -3.67
CA VAL A 44 6.44 7.35 -2.75
C VAL A 44 7.72 7.29 -3.56
N CYS A 45 8.69 8.16 -3.29
CA CYS A 45 9.98 8.10 -3.98
C CYS A 45 10.88 7.00 -3.37
N PRO A 46 11.84 6.45 -4.13
CA PRO A 46 12.71 5.37 -3.65
C PRO A 46 13.58 5.75 -2.45
N VAL A 47 13.80 7.06 -2.23
CA VAL A 47 14.52 7.56 -1.05
C VAL A 47 13.73 7.22 0.22
N HIS A 48 12.45 7.60 0.27
CA HIS A 48 11.62 7.35 1.45
C HIS A 48 11.10 5.93 1.58
N LEU A 49 11.13 5.15 0.49
CA LEU A 49 10.85 3.71 0.58
C LEU A 49 11.90 2.99 1.44
N LYS A 50 13.14 3.51 1.52
CA LYS A 50 14.22 2.97 2.34
C LYS A 50 14.23 3.52 3.78
N ASP A 51 13.32 4.43 4.11
CA ASP A 51 13.30 5.03 5.45
C ASP A 51 12.76 4.07 6.51
N ARG A 52 13.53 3.93 7.59
CA ARG A 52 13.21 3.02 8.71
C ARG A 52 11.86 3.28 9.38
N HIS A 53 11.42 4.53 9.40
CA HIS A 53 10.19 4.94 10.10
C HIS A 53 8.96 5.00 9.19
N PHE A 54 9.13 4.74 7.89
CA PHE A 54 8.07 4.93 6.91
C PHE A 54 7.39 3.62 6.53
N CYS A 55 8.15 2.69 5.94
CA CYS A 55 7.67 1.38 5.52
C CYS A 55 8.56 0.28 6.08
N SER A 56 7.94 -0.75 6.64
CA SER A 56 8.58 -2.03 6.88
C SER A 56 8.23 -2.97 5.74
N PRO A 57 9.21 -3.57 5.03
CA PRO A 57 8.89 -4.59 4.06
C PRO A 57 8.17 -5.73 4.78
N ILE A 58 6.98 -6.09 4.29
CA ILE A 58 6.34 -7.35 4.66
C ILE A 58 7.06 -8.38 3.80
N VAL A 59 8.25 -8.76 4.25
CA VAL A 59 8.81 -10.03 3.83
C VAL A 59 7.94 -11.05 4.52
N ASP A 60 7.15 -11.81 3.77
CA ASP A 60 6.50 -13.00 4.30
C ASP A 60 7.60 -13.95 4.76
N THR A 61 8.12 -13.77 5.98
CA THR A 61 9.10 -14.69 6.58
C THR A 61 8.50 -16.09 6.64
N GLU A 62 7.18 -16.23 6.71
CA GLU A 62 6.51 -17.53 6.64
C GLU A 62 6.41 -18.12 5.23
N ALA A 63 6.26 -17.32 4.17
CA ALA A 63 6.23 -17.82 2.80
C ALA A 63 7.64 -18.01 2.22
N GLU A 64 8.62 -17.20 2.62
CA GLU A 64 10.02 -17.41 2.32
C GLU A 64 10.65 -18.52 3.17
N GLU A 65 10.26 -18.73 4.43
CA GLU A 65 10.73 -19.90 5.18
C GLU A 65 10.08 -21.19 4.69
N LYS A 66 8.80 -21.17 4.28
CA LYS A 66 8.18 -22.32 3.61
C LYS A 66 8.86 -22.59 2.27
N LYS A 67 9.13 -21.56 1.46
CA LYS A 67 9.89 -21.71 0.21
C LYS A 67 11.34 -22.11 0.42
N LYS A 68 12.03 -21.64 1.47
CA LYS A 68 13.42 -22.05 1.82
C LYS A 68 13.46 -23.47 2.38
N LYS A 69 12.44 -23.90 3.14
CA LYS A 69 12.27 -25.28 3.60
C LYS A 69 11.88 -26.21 2.45
N GLU A 70 11.01 -25.78 1.55
CA GLU A 70 10.64 -26.49 0.32
C GLU A 70 11.80 -26.54 -0.68
N GLU A 71 12.61 -25.50 -0.83
CA GLU A 71 13.85 -25.50 -1.64
C GLU A 71 14.95 -26.36 -1.01
N ALA A 72 15.07 -26.41 0.33
CA ALA A 72 16.02 -27.29 0.99
C ALA A 72 15.61 -28.77 0.82
N LEU A 73 14.31 -29.07 0.85
CA LEU A 73 13.75 -30.39 0.56
C LEU A 73 13.84 -30.73 -0.94
N ALA A 74 13.64 -29.75 -1.84
CA ALA A 74 13.78 -29.93 -3.28
C ALA A 74 15.25 -30.15 -3.71
N LYS A 75 16.23 -29.51 -3.05
CA LYS A 75 17.67 -29.74 -3.31
C LYS A 75 18.15 -31.12 -2.88
N GLU A 76 17.50 -31.74 -1.89
CA GLU A 76 17.74 -33.14 -1.51
C GLU A 76 17.08 -34.11 -2.51
N ILE A 77 15.96 -33.74 -3.13
CA ILE A 77 15.29 -34.51 -4.20
C ILE A 77 16.02 -34.34 -5.55
N GLU A 78 16.56 -33.16 -5.86
CA GLU A 78 17.32 -32.88 -7.09
C GLU A 78 18.66 -33.62 -7.18
N LYS A 79 19.31 -33.92 -6.04
CA LYS A 79 20.50 -34.81 -6.02
C LYS A 79 20.17 -36.26 -6.41
N ILE A 80 18.90 -36.66 -6.31
CA ILE A 80 18.43 -37.99 -6.75
C ILE A 80 18.02 -37.95 -8.22
N GLU A 81 17.57 -36.81 -8.73
CA GLU A 81 17.11 -36.62 -10.11
C GLU A 81 18.19 -36.13 -11.09
N SER A 82 19.43 -35.91 -10.64
CA SER A 82 20.58 -35.44 -11.43
C SER A 82 21.11 -36.43 -12.49
N LEU A 83 20.23 -37.21 -13.13
CA LEU A 83 20.50 -38.06 -14.29
C LEU A 83 19.69 -37.72 -15.55
N LYS A 84 18.83 -36.69 -15.54
CA LYS A 84 18.10 -36.30 -16.77
C LYS A 84 18.05 -34.78 -17.00
N ASN A 85 19.02 -34.34 -17.80
CA ASN A 85 18.94 -33.30 -18.83
C ASN A 85 18.37 -31.92 -18.48
N SER A 86 19.30 -30.97 -18.33
CA SER A 86 19.36 -29.64 -18.97
C SER A 86 18.10 -28.75 -18.99
N ALA A 87 18.15 -27.62 -18.26
CA ALA A 87 18.29 -26.27 -18.84
C ALA A 87 17.79 -25.16 -17.88
N GLN A 88 18.75 -24.54 -17.20
CA GLN A 88 18.98 -23.09 -17.14
C GLN A 88 17.86 -22.14 -16.67
N SER A 89 18.06 -21.67 -15.45
CA SER A 89 17.52 -20.47 -14.81
C SER A 89 18.28 -19.21 -15.26
N THR A 90 17.55 -18.16 -15.66
CA THR A 90 18.00 -16.75 -15.58
C THR A 90 16.84 -15.78 -15.84
N SER A 91 16.41 -15.02 -14.84
CA SER A 91 15.92 -13.65 -15.03
C SER A 91 16.33 -12.76 -13.86
N THR A 92 17.27 -11.88 -14.13
CA THR A 92 17.78 -10.82 -13.26
C THR A 92 16.91 -9.57 -13.36
N SER A 93 16.29 -9.14 -12.27
CA SER A 93 15.87 -7.76 -12.07
C SER A 93 15.82 -7.46 -10.57
N ASP A 94 16.26 -6.27 -10.15
CA ASP A 94 16.33 -5.72 -8.78
C ASP A 94 15.08 -5.97 -7.88
N ASP A 95 14.87 -7.21 -7.44
CA ASP A 95 13.62 -7.65 -6.80
C ASP A 95 13.71 -7.59 -5.28
N GLY A 96 13.73 -6.37 -4.76
CA GLY A 96 13.42 -6.12 -3.35
C GLY A 96 11.96 -6.49 -3.02
N PRO A 97 11.60 -6.57 -1.72
CA PRO A 97 10.25 -6.93 -1.29
C PRO A 97 9.20 -6.05 -1.98
N ARG A 98 8.25 -6.68 -2.69
CA ARG A 98 7.18 -5.98 -3.44
C ARG A 98 5.99 -5.60 -2.56
N ILE A 99 5.98 -6.03 -1.30
CA ILE A 99 4.89 -5.82 -0.35
C ILE A 99 5.44 -5.11 0.89
N PHE A 100 4.74 -4.07 1.34
CA PHE A 100 5.13 -3.26 2.49
C PHE A 100 3.95 -3.02 3.43
N ALA A 101 4.26 -2.89 4.71
CA ALA A 101 3.40 -2.35 5.74
C ALA A 101 3.89 -0.94 6.06
N LEU A 102 2.96 0.01 6.20
CA LEU A 102 3.29 1.34 6.69
C LEU A 102 3.50 1.27 8.20
N HIS A 103 4.39 2.11 8.72
CA HIS A 103 4.48 2.31 10.15
C HIS A 103 3.18 2.91 10.73
N LYS A 104 2.90 2.64 12.02
CA LYS A 104 1.64 2.97 12.69
C LYS A 104 1.18 4.42 12.48
N ASN A 105 2.09 5.39 12.58
CA ASN A 105 1.77 6.81 12.43
C ASN A 105 1.31 7.14 11.00
N PHE A 106 2.04 6.67 9.99
CA PHE A 106 1.69 6.91 8.58
C PHE A 106 0.40 6.20 8.22
N TYR A 107 0.24 4.96 8.67
CA TYR A 107 -0.99 4.21 8.46
C TYR A 107 -2.20 4.92 9.07
N GLN A 108 -2.09 5.36 10.34
CA GLN A 108 -3.15 6.10 11.01
C GLN A 108 -3.53 7.38 10.26
N MET A 109 -2.54 8.17 9.81
CA MET A 109 -2.81 9.37 9.01
C MET A 109 -3.56 9.06 7.71
N ARG A 110 -3.28 7.90 7.07
CA ARG A 110 -4.03 7.48 5.88
C ARG A 110 -5.46 7.13 6.22
N ILE A 111 -5.70 6.37 7.29
CA ILE A 111 -7.05 6.03 7.71
C ILE A 111 -7.84 7.28 8.11
N ASP A 112 -7.23 8.20 8.86
CA ASP A 112 -7.87 9.44 9.26
C ASP A 112 -8.17 10.32 8.06
N ARG A 113 -7.29 10.38 7.04
CA ARG A 113 -7.57 11.06 5.78
C ARG A 113 -8.78 10.46 5.06
N LEU A 114 -8.87 9.13 4.98
CA LEU A 114 -10.00 8.45 4.34
C LEU A 114 -11.31 8.70 5.10
N ARG A 115 -11.30 8.58 6.44
CA ARG A 115 -12.46 8.86 7.29
C ARG A 115 -12.89 10.33 7.20
N ASN A 116 -11.95 11.26 7.21
CA ASN A 116 -12.23 12.70 7.10
C ASN A 116 -12.81 13.06 5.73
N LEU A 117 -12.32 12.44 4.65
CA LEU A 117 -12.90 12.61 3.31
C LEU A 117 -14.34 12.10 3.24
N GLU A 118 -14.63 10.93 3.81
CA GLU A 118 -15.99 10.38 3.88
C GLU A 118 -16.93 11.27 4.71
N ALA A 119 -16.46 11.71 5.88
CA ALA A 119 -17.22 12.61 6.76
C ALA A 119 -17.47 13.97 6.10
N ALA A 120 -16.47 14.55 5.43
CA ALA A 120 -16.63 15.81 4.70
C ALA A 120 -17.63 15.67 3.55
N LYS A 121 -17.63 14.54 2.83
CA LYS A 121 -18.62 14.26 1.79
C LYS A 121 -20.04 14.18 2.37
N ARG A 122 -20.22 13.50 3.51
CA ARG A 122 -21.50 13.41 4.21
C ARG A 122 -21.97 14.78 4.74
N ASN A 123 -21.06 15.56 5.33
CA ASN A 123 -21.37 16.90 5.82
C ASN A 123 -21.76 17.85 4.68
N ARG A 124 -21.09 17.75 3.52
CA ARG A 124 -21.44 18.53 2.34
C ARG A 124 -22.84 18.21 1.82
N GLN A 125 -23.24 16.95 1.83
CA GLN A 125 -24.61 16.55 1.46
C GLN A 125 -25.63 17.12 2.44
N ARG A 126 -25.39 17.01 3.75
CA ARG A 126 -26.27 17.59 4.77
C ARG A 126 -26.43 19.10 4.64
N LEU A 127 -25.35 19.82 4.34
CA LEU A 127 -25.40 21.28 4.10
C LEU A 127 -26.11 21.66 2.79
N GLN A 128 -26.30 20.72 1.86
CA GLN A 128 -27.11 20.96 0.66
C GLN A 128 -28.60 20.78 0.93
N ASP A 129 -28.97 20.04 1.99
CA ASP A 129 -30.37 19.83 2.37
C ASP A 129 -30.93 21.09 3.06
N PRO A 130 -31.94 21.78 2.47
CA PRO A 130 -32.48 23.02 3.06
C PRO A 130 -33.15 22.80 4.43
N SER A 131 -33.58 21.57 4.72
CA SER A 131 -34.18 21.16 6.01
C SER A 131 -33.15 20.92 7.12
N PHE A 132 -31.85 20.94 6.81
CA PHE A 132 -30.78 20.73 7.79
C PHE A 132 -30.49 21.98 8.63
N PHE A 133 -30.79 23.17 8.10
CA PHE A 133 -30.53 24.42 8.81
C PHE A 133 -31.68 24.72 9.79
N PRO A 134 -31.37 25.01 11.07
CA PRO A 134 -32.39 25.44 12.02
C PRO A 134 -32.98 26.79 11.60
N SER A 135 -34.26 27.00 11.86
CA SER A 135 -34.91 28.29 11.63
C SER A 135 -34.27 29.36 12.52
N VAL A 136 -33.98 30.53 11.93
CA VAL A 136 -33.43 31.67 12.66
C VAL A 136 -34.39 32.04 13.81
N PRO A 137 -33.89 32.24 15.05
CA PRO A 137 -34.74 32.67 16.15
C PRO A 137 -35.38 34.02 15.83
N SER A 138 -36.70 34.05 15.65
CA SER A 138 -37.46 35.29 15.51
C SER A 138 -37.70 35.87 16.90
N GLY A 139 -36.79 36.71 17.37
CA GLY A 139 -36.98 37.52 18.57
C GLY A 139 -38.04 38.58 18.30
N GLY A 140 -39.31 38.23 18.51
CA GLY A 140 -40.37 39.21 18.71
C GLY A 140 -40.21 39.85 20.07
N LEU A 141 -40.15 41.18 20.11
CA LEU A 141 -40.28 42.02 21.30
C LEU A 141 -41.61 41.73 22.02
#